data_AF-A0A7R9AVX9-F1
#
_entry.id   AF-A0A7R9AVX9-F1
#
_cell.length_a   1.000
_cell.length_b   1.000
_cell.length_c   1.000
_cell.angle_alpha   90.00
_cell.angle_beta   90.00
_cell.angle_gamma   90.00
#
_symmetry.space_group_name_H-M   'P 1'
#
loop_
_entity.id
_entity.type
_entity.pdbx_description
1 polymer ?
#
loop_
_entity_poly.entity_id
_entity_poly.type
_entity_poly.pdbx_seq_one_letter_code
_entity_poly.pdbx_strand_id
1 'polypeptide(L)'
;MRRPRADDRPSRVRHPDPPQLVGAHPRVSVRAPRRRQVTPVMFFTVRELVQWLGLTVFEIWVNLVAVTFFTVALAVKVETGWGSWWLVFAPLFAGDALNAYFCTIVFIRMHLEGMYKVALMRGVWSLSFLLLLFVFKFLLCKKLSGQSGLVYSEVMSPIFILLQLILIRACQLH
;
A
#
# COMPACT_ATOMS: atom_id res chain seq x y z
N MET A 1 50.62 37.62 -25.25
CA MET A 1 51.58 37.79 -26.37
C MET A 1 52.36 36.48 -26.54
N ARG A 2 52.57 36.06 -27.80
CA ARG A 2 53.27 34.86 -28.32
C ARG A 2 52.52 33.49 -28.29
N ARG A 3 51.80 33.20 -29.38
CA ARG A 3 51.92 31.92 -30.14
C ARG A 3 53.24 31.97 -30.98
N PRO A 4 53.59 31.08 -31.95
CA PRO A 4 53.13 29.73 -32.36
C PRO A 4 54.28 28.73 -32.74
N ARG A 5 53.96 27.48 -33.14
CA ARG A 5 54.44 26.70 -34.33
C ARG A 5 54.07 25.22 -34.13
N ALA A 6 53.28 24.54 -34.96
CA ALA A 6 53.35 24.27 -36.41
C ALA A 6 54.39 23.20 -36.80
N ASP A 7 53.90 22.00 -37.11
CA ASP A 7 54.43 20.98 -38.06
C ASP A 7 53.21 20.07 -38.36
N ASP A 8 52.59 20.00 -39.55
CA ASP A 8 53.06 19.51 -40.87
C ASP A 8 53.88 18.21 -40.72
N ARG A 9 53.53 17.03 -41.26
CA ARG A 9 53.16 16.68 -42.65
C ARG A 9 52.79 15.14 -42.72
N PRO A 10 52.69 14.42 -43.87
CA PRO A 10 51.42 13.88 -44.42
C PRO A 10 51.34 12.34 -44.69
N SER A 11 50.11 11.88 -44.98
CA SER A 11 49.65 10.87 -45.98
C SER A 11 50.45 9.59 -46.32
N ARG A 12 49.78 8.42 -46.17
CA ARG A 12 49.78 7.15 -46.99
C ARG A 12 49.72 5.94 -46.04
N VAL A 13 49.00 4.82 -46.27
CA VAL A 13 48.67 4.06 -47.48
C VAL A 13 47.33 3.33 -47.26
N ARG A 14 46.46 3.33 -48.28
CA ARG A 14 45.27 2.48 -48.40
C ARG A 14 45.71 1.22 -49.16
N HIS A 15 45.47 0.03 -48.63
CA HIS A 15 45.69 -1.27 -49.31
C HIS A 15 44.48 -2.19 -49.06
N PRO A 16 44.25 -3.22 -49.89
CA PRO A 16 42.97 -3.49 -50.54
C PRO A 16 42.30 -4.74 -49.97
N ASP A 17 40.97 -4.83 -50.12
CA ASP A 17 40.23 -6.08 -49.96
C ASP A 17 40.70 -7.13 -50.98
N PRO A 18 40.70 -8.42 -50.59
CA PRO A 18 39.87 -9.38 -51.35
C PRO A 18 39.37 -10.55 -50.46
N PRO A 19 38.73 -11.59 -51.02
CA PRO A 19 37.44 -11.60 -51.72
C PRO A 19 36.42 -12.51 -50.98
N GLN A 20 35.15 -12.41 -51.39
CA GLN A 20 34.07 -13.29 -50.93
C GLN A 20 34.31 -14.78 -51.24
N LEU A 21 33.71 -15.69 -50.46
CA LEU A 21 32.97 -16.84 -51.03
C LEU A 21 32.12 -17.58 -49.97
N VAL A 22 30.81 -17.67 -50.26
CA VAL A 22 29.94 -18.85 -50.16
C VAL A 22 29.49 -19.36 -48.77
N GLY A 23 28.19 -19.15 -48.53
CA GLY A 23 27.24 -20.25 -48.29
C GLY A 23 27.13 -20.83 -46.88
N ALA A 24 25.98 -20.65 -46.24
CA ALA A 24 25.07 -21.72 -45.83
C ALA A 24 24.14 -21.31 -44.67
N HIS A 25 22.87 -21.73 -44.80
CA HIS A 25 21.83 -21.86 -43.79
C HIS A 25 21.12 -20.60 -43.27
N PRO A 26 19.87 -20.34 -43.72
CA PRO A 26 18.89 -19.74 -42.83
C PRO A 26 18.47 -20.81 -41.82
N ARG A 27 19.05 -20.80 -40.61
CA ARG A 27 18.42 -21.50 -39.49
C ARG A 27 17.14 -20.74 -39.15
N VAL A 28 16.03 -21.24 -39.70
CA VAL A 28 14.69 -20.92 -39.19
C VAL A 28 14.65 -21.41 -37.74
N SER A 29 14.99 -20.50 -36.83
CA SER A 29 14.82 -20.70 -35.40
C SER A 29 13.33 -20.67 -35.12
N VAL A 30 12.71 -21.85 -35.13
CA VAL A 30 11.37 -22.08 -34.60
C VAL A 30 11.41 -21.71 -33.11
N ARG A 31 11.09 -20.44 -32.81
CA ARG A 31 10.91 -19.97 -31.44
C ARG A 31 9.69 -20.68 -30.91
N ALA A 32 9.94 -21.61 -29.98
CA ALA A 32 8.91 -22.26 -29.19
C ALA A 32 7.89 -21.22 -28.69
N PRO A 33 6.59 -21.54 -28.67
CA PRO A 33 5.59 -20.65 -28.11
C PRO A 33 5.97 -20.43 -26.65
N ARG A 34 6.40 -19.20 -26.35
CA ARG A 34 6.59 -18.70 -25.00
C ARG A 34 5.25 -18.94 -24.31
N ARG A 35 5.14 -19.99 -23.50
CA ARG A 35 3.98 -20.18 -22.61
C ARG A 35 3.84 -18.85 -21.90
N ARG A 36 2.84 -18.05 -22.30
CA ARG A 36 2.40 -16.92 -21.52
C ARG A 36 2.01 -17.56 -20.20
N GLN A 37 2.88 -17.36 -19.24
CA GLN A 37 2.61 -17.61 -17.85
C GLN A 37 1.41 -16.69 -17.55
N VAL A 38 0.21 -17.23 -17.72
CA VAL A 38 -0.99 -16.61 -17.16
C VAL A 38 -0.80 -16.78 -15.68
N THR A 39 -0.15 -15.81 -15.04
CA THR A 39 -0.15 -15.68 -13.59
C THR A 39 -1.59 -15.38 -13.19
N PRO A 40 -2.32 -16.35 -12.61
CA PRO A 40 -3.69 -16.10 -12.20
C PRO A 40 -3.61 -15.57 -10.78
N VAL A 41 -3.46 -14.25 -10.63
CA VAL A 41 -4.11 -13.38 -9.63
C VAL A 41 -3.49 -12.00 -9.75
N MET A 42 -4.27 -11.03 -10.25
CA MET A 42 -4.03 -9.62 -10.01
C MET A 42 -4.30 -9.35 -8.53
N PHE A 43 -3.36 -9.70 -7.64
CA PHE A 43 -3.29 -9.01 -6.36
C PHE A 43 -2.87 -7.60 -6.70
N PHE A 44 -3.84 -6.68 -6.76
CA PHE A 44 -3.60 -5.25 -6.51
C PHE A 44 -2.44 -5.17 -5.53
N THR A 45 -1.31 -4.64 -5.99
CA THR A 45 -0.06 -4.84 -5.28
C THR A 45 -0.29 -4.28 -3.88
N VAL A 46 0.08 -4.98 -2.81
CA VAL A 46 -0.04 -4.43 -1.44
C VAL A 46 0.53 -3.01 -1.37
N ARG A 47 1.51 -2.71 -2.23
CA ARG A 47 2.05 -1.38 -2.53
C ARG A 47 1.02 -0.36 -3.03
N GLU A 48 0.15 -0.71 -3.97
CA GLU A 48 -0.96 0.16 -4.43
C GLU A 48 -1.96 0.40 -3.31
N LEU A 49 -2.35 -0.63 -2.54
CA LEU A 49 -3.25 -0.44 -1.40
C LEU A 49 -2.60 0.42 -0.30
N VAL A 50 -1.32 0.20 0.01
CA VAL A 50 -0.50 1.02 0.92
C VAL A 50 -0.39 2.46 0.40
N GLN A 51 -0.36 2.65 -0.92
CA GLN A 51 -0.27 3.97 -1.55
C GLN A 51 -1.63 4.69 -1.59
N TRP A 52 -2.74 3.95 -1.75
CA TRP A 52 -4.11 4.48 -1.76
C TRP A 52 -4.62 4.80 -0.36
N LEU A 53 -4.35 3.90 0.58
CA LEU A 53 -4.81 3.99 1.97
C LEU A 53 -3.83 4.81 2.83
N GLY A 54 -2.59 5.01 2.36
CA GLY A 54 -1.52 5.66 3.11
C GLY A 54 -1.02 4.84 4.30
N LEU A 55 -1.59 3.66 4.54
CA LEU A 55 -1.27 2.77 5.64
C LEU A 55 0.00 1.97 5.35
N THR A 56 0.82 1.79 6.37
CA THR A 56 2.04 1.01 6.30
C THR A 56 1.78 -0.49 6.40
N VAL A 57 2.74 -1.29 5.90
CA VAL A 57 2.72 -2.76 6.06
C VAL A 57 2.64 -3.16 7.54
N PHE A 58 3.22 -2.34 8.42
CA PHE A 58 3.13 -2.53 9.87
C PHE A 58 1.68 -2.40 10.39
N GLU A 59 0.93 -1.39 9.93
CA GLU A 59 -0.48 -1.22 10.34
C GLU A 59 -1.36 -2.40 9.88
N ILE A 60 -1.08 -2.97 8.71
CA ILE A 60 -1.78 -4.18 8.23
C ILE A 60 -1.45 -5.36 9.15
N TRP A 61 -0.19 -5.53 9.53
CA TRP A 61 0.26 -6.58 10.45
C TRP A 61 -0.36 -6.45 11.84
N VAL A 62 -0.38 -5.24 12.42
CA VAL A 62 -0.99 -4.99 13.73
C VAL A 62 -2.49 -5.25 13.69
N ASN A 63 -3.18 -4.81 12.62
CA ASN A 63 -4.60 -5.12 12.44
C ASN A 63 -4.86 -6.63 12.30
N LEU A 64 -4.01 -7.35 11.56
CA LEU A 64 -4.14 -8.81 11.40
C LEU A 64 -4.04 -9.53 12.75
N VAL A 65 -3.04 -9.15 13.55
CA VAL A 65 -2.84 -9.70 14.90
C VAL A 65 -4.03 -9.35 15.80
N ALA A 66 -4.47 -8.09 15.80
CA ALA A 66 -5.61 -7.63 16.59
C ALA A 66 -6.92 -8.36 16.23
N VAL A 67 -7.18 -8.56 14.94
CA VAL A 67 -8.34 -9.32 14.45
C VAL A 67 -8.27 -10.79 14.89
N THR A 68 -7.08 -11.39 14.87
CA THR A 68 -6.91 -12.79 15.33
C THR A 68 -7.25 -12.92 16.81
N PHE A 69 -6.74 -12.03 17.67
CA PHE A 69 -7.10 -12.01 19.10
C PHE A 69 -8.58 -11.73 19.32
N PHE A 70 -9.17 -10.83 18.54
CA PHE A 70 -10.60 -10.57 18.57
C PHE A 70 -11.42 -11.80 18.18
N THR A 71 -11.05 -12.53 17.13
CA THR A 71 -11.74 -13.75 16.71
C THR A 71 -11.71 -14.82 17.81
N VAL A 72 -10.55 -15.00 18.46
CA VAL A 72 -10.42 -15.92 19.61
C VAL A 72 -11.29 -15.47 20.78
N ALA A 73 -11.23 -14.18 21.15
CA ALA A 73 -12.04 -13.63 22.24
C ALA A 73 -13.55 -13.72 21.95
N LEU A 74 -13.96 -13.50 20.70
CA LEU A 74 -15.33 -13.61 20.25
C LEU A 74 -15.81 -15.05 20.30
N ALA A 75 -15.00 -16.02 19.84
CA ALA A 75 -15.32 -17.44 19.94
C ALA A 75 -15.55 -17.86 21.40
N VAL A 76 -14.63 -17.46 22.29
CA VAL A 76 -14.77 -17.73 23.73
C VAL A 76 -16.03 -17.07 24.31
N LYS A 77 -16.35 -15.83 23.92
CA LYS A 77 -17.57 -15.13 24.36
C LYS A 77 -18.84 -15.84 23.93
N VAL A 78 -18.86 -16.40 22.72
CA VAL A 78 -20.02 -17.12 22.16
C VAL A 78 -20.22 -18.46 22.86
N GLU A 79 -19.14 -19.17 23.21
CA GLU A 79 -19.23 -20.48 23.85
C GLU A 79 -19.47 -20.41 25.36
N THR A 80 -18.78 -19.51 26.07
CA THR A 80 -18.81 -19.44 27.54
C THR A 80 -19.75 -18.36 28.07
N GLY A 81 -20.13 -17.40 27.24
CA GLY A 81 -20.87 -16.21 27.69
C GLY A 81 -20.07 -15.27 28.59
N TRP A 82 -18.81 -15.57 28.90
CA TRP A 82 -18.02 -14.84 29.89
C TRP A 82 -17.49 -13.50 29.37
N GLY A 83 -17.52 -12.48 30.23
CA GLY A 83 -16.99 -11.15 29.95
C GLY A 83 -18.00 -10.16 29.35
N SER A 84 -17.67 -8.88 29.46
CA SER A 84 -18.40 -7.78 28.82
C SER A 84 -18.04 -7.68 27.34
N TRP A 85 -18.95 -7.17 26.50
CA TRP A 85 -18.65 -6.91 25.08
C TRP A 85 -17.41 -6.02 24.91
N TRP A 86 -17.18 -5.10 25.84
CA TRP A 86 -15.99 -4.26 25.90
C TRP A 86 -14.67 -5.04 25.99
N LEU A 87 -14.64 -6.16 26.73
CA LEU A 87 -13.43 -6.98 26.85
C LEU A 87 -13.11 -7.72 25.54
N VAL A 88 -14.14 -8.15 24.81
CA VAL A 88 -13.99 -8.82 23.52
C VAL A 88 -13.44 -7.85 22.47
N PHE A 89 -13.88 -6.60 22.50
CA PHE A 89 -13.40 -5.55 21.59
C PHE A 89 -12.06 -4.92 22.01
N ALA A 90 -11.60 -5.13 23.25
CA ALA A 90 -10.33 -4.58 23.77
C ALA A 90 -9.10 -4.85 22.87
N PRO A 91 -8.82 -6.09 22.40
CA PRO A 91 -7.70 -6.34 21.49
C PRO A 91 -7.81 -5.56 20.17
N LEU A 92 -9.02 -5.34 19.69
CA LEU A 92 -9.29 -4.57 18.48
C LEU A 92 -8.96 -3.08 18.68
N PHE A 93 -9.40 -2.51 19.81
CA PHE A 93 -9.08 -1.13 20.19
C PHE A 93 -7.60 -0.91 20.48
N ALA A 94 -6.92 -1.88 21.09
CA ALA A 94 -5.48 -1.82 21.31
C ALA A 94 -4.73 -1.77 19.96
N GLY A 95 -5.16 -2.55 18.97
CA GLY A 95 -4.63 -2.48 17.61
C GLY A 95 -4.81 -1.11 16.97
N ASP A 96 -6.01 -0.52 17.07
CA ASP A 96 -6.27 0.85 16.57
C ASP A 96 -5.40 1.90 17.27
N ALA A 97 -5.22 1.80 18.59
CA ALA A 97 -4.39 2.73 19.36
C ALA A 97 -2.90 2.65 18.95
N LEU A 98 -2.38 1.44 18.73
CA LEU A 98 -1.02 1.24 18.23
C LEU A 98 -0.84 1.80 16.81
N ASN A 99 -1.84 1.63 15.94
CA ASN A 99 -1.80 2.21 14.59
C ASN A 99 -1.86 3.75 14.63
N ALA A 100 -2.71 4.33 15.47
CA ALA A 100 -2.79 5.78 15.66
C ALA A 100 -1.47 6.37 16.21
N TYR A 101 -0.84 5.67 17.15
CA TYR A 101 0.46 6.03 17.69
C TYR A 101 1.55 6.02 16.60
N PHE A 102 1.59 4.97 15.79
CA PHE A 102 2.54 4.86 14.68
C PHE A 102 2.33 5.99 13.65
N CYS A 103 1.09 6.25 13.26
CA CYS A 103 0.75 7.34 12.33
C CYS A 103 1.20 8.71 12.88
N THR A 104 1.01 8.94 14.18
CA THR A 104 1.46 10.16 14.87
C THR A 104 2.98 10.32 14.85
N ILE A 105 3.74 9.24 15.11
CA ILE A 105 5.21 9.28 15.06
C ILE A 105 5.72 9.63 13.66
N VAL A 106 5.16 8.99 12.61
CA VAL A 106 5.55 9.24 11.22
C VAL A 106 5.24 10.70 10.84
N PHE A 107 4.09 11.22 11.28
CA PHE A 107 3.72 12.60 11.09
C PHE A 107 4.73 13.57 11.73
N ILE A 108 5.17 13.31 12.97
CA ILE A 108 6.18 14.14 13.66
C ILE A 108 7.53 14.11 12.91
N ARG A 109 7.97 12.94 12.44
CA ARG A 109 9.24 12.83 11.70
C ARG A 109 9.22 13.63 10.40
N MET A 110 8.15 13.52 9.61
CA MET A 110 8.03 14.30 8.38
C MET A 110 7.87 15.80 8.64
N HIS A 111 7.32 16.19 9.81
CA HIS A 111 7.25 17.58 10.23
C HIS A 111 8.66 18.17 10.47
N LEU A 112 9.55 17.40 11.11
CA LEU A 112 10.95 17.79 11.36
C LEU A 112 11.79 17.90 10.08
N GLU A 113 11.48 17.10 9.05
CA GLU A 113 12.15 17.13 7.74
C GLU A 113 11.72 18.32 6.86
N GLY A 114 10.82 19.19 7.34
CA GLY A 114 10.40 20.41 6.62
C GLY A 114 9.36 20.19 5.51
N MET A 115 8.84 18.96 5.35
CA MET A 115 7.84 18.60 4.34
C MET A 115 6.39 18.69 4.88
N TYR A 116 6.05 19.80 5.53
CA TYR A 116 4.81 19.96 6.32
C TYR A 116 3.51 19.76 5.53
N LYS A 117 3.38 20.31 4.30
CA LYS A 117 2.12 20.24 3.53
C LYS A 117 1.75 18.81 3.12
N VAL A 118 2.71 18.08 2.56
CA VAL A 118 2.49 16.71 2.07
C VAL A 118 2.32 15.75 3.25
N ALA A 119 3.14 15.91 4.29
CA ALA A 119 3.04 15.13 5.52
C ALA A 119 1.68 15.31 6.20
N LEU A 120 1.19 16.55 6.29
CA LEU A 120 -0.06 16.85 6.95
C LEU A 120 -1.26 16.37 6.15
N MET A 121 -1.26 16.56 4.83
CA MET A 121 -2.32 16.02 3.98
C MET A 121 -2.36 14.49 4.06
N ARG A 122 -1.21 13.82 4.07
CA ARG A 122 -1.12 12.35 4.20
C ARG A 122 -1.54 11.87 5.59
N GLY A 123 -1.05 12.52 6.65
CA GLY A 123 -1.34 12.17 8.04
C GLY A 123 -2.80 12.38 8.40
N VAL A 124 -3.37 13.55 8.06
CA VAL A 124 -4.80 13.82 8.27
C VAL A 124 -5.67 12.84 7.49
N TRP A 125 -5.28 12.49 6.27
CA TRP A 125 -5.99 11.48 5.49
C TRP A 125 -6.00 10.12 6.20
N SER A 126 -4.82 9.60 6.55
CA SER A 126 -4.69 8.30 7.24
C SER A 126 -5.39 8.29 8.61
N LEU A 127 -5.23 9.35 9.41
CA LEU A 127 -5.91 9.50 10.70
C LEU A 127 -7.43 9.55 10.56
N SER A 128 -7.96 10.22 9.52
CA SER A 128 -9.41 10.27 9.29
C SER A 128 -9.96 8.87 9.00
N PHE A 129 -9.26 8.07 8.19
CA PHE A 129 -9.63 6.68 7.92
C PHE A 129 -9.66 5.83 9.20
N LEU A 130 -8.61 5.96 9.99
CA LEU A 130 -8.44 5.22 11.24
C LEU A 130 -9.50 5.61 12.26
N LEU A 131 -9.84 6.90 12.33
CA LEU A 131 -10.94 7.42 13.15
C LEU A 131 -12.30 6.90 12.70
N LEU A 132 -12.60 6.88 11.39
CA LEU A 132 -13.86 6.34 10.88
C LEU A 132 -14.02 4.84 11.22
N LEU A 133 -12.95 4.06 11.08
CA LEU A 133 -12.92 2.65 11.49
C LEU A 133 -13.09 2.47 13.00
N PHE A 134 -12.44 3.32 13.80
CA PHE A 134 -12.60 3.33 15.24
C PHE A 134 -14.04 3.65 15.66
N VAL A 135 -14.66 4.67 15.05
CA VAL A 135 -16.07 5.03 15.29
C VAL A 135 -16.99 3.87 14.91
N PHE A 136 -16.78 3.22 13.77
CA PHE A 136 -17.54 2.04 13.39
C PHE A 136 -17.47 0.93 14.45
N LYS A 137 -16.26 0.58 14.91
CA LYS A 137 -16.04 -0.44 15.96
C LYS A 137 -16.68 -0.04 17.28
N PHE A 138 -16.60 1.24 17.65
CA PHE A 138 -17.22 1.77 18.85
C PHE A 138 -18.75 1.69 18.79
N LEU A 139 -19.35 2.08 17.66
CA LEU A 139 -20.79 1.97 17.43
C LEU A 139 -21.25 0.53 17.45
N LEU A 140 -20.48 -0.40 16.85
CA LEU A 140 -20.72 -1.84 16.97
C LEU A 140 -20.70 -2.28 18.44
N CYS A 141 -19.67 -1.92 19.21
CA CYS A 141 -19.57 -2.31 20.62
C CYS A 141 -20.78 -1.78 21.43
N LYS A 142 -21.21 -0.53 21.20
CA LYS A 142 -22.43 0.02 21.84
C LYS A 142 -23.69 -0.72 21.42
N LYS A 143 -23.80 -1.10 20.15
CA LYS A 143 -24.95 -1.84 19.62
C LYS A 143 -25.02 -3.25 20.21
N LEU A 144 -23.90 -3.98 20.26
CA LEU A 144 -23.82 -5.31 20.86
C LEU A 144 -24.03 -5.27 22.39
N SER A 145 -23.64 -4.19 23.05
CA SER A 145 -23.84 -3.99 24.49
C SER A 145 -25.30 -3.69 24.90
N GLY A 146 -26.25 -3.71 23.95
CA GLY A 146 -27.68 -3.60 24.26
C GLY A 146 -28.20 -2.17 24.49
N GLN A 147 -27.42 -1.13 24.17
CA GLN A 147 -27.95 0.24 24.08
C GLN A 147 -28.71 0.41 22.77
N SER A 148 -29.90 -0.19 22.71
CA SER A 148 -30.71 -0.49 21.52
C SER A 148 -31.33 0.71 20.78
N GLY A 149 -30.98 1.95 21.14
CA GLY A 149 -31.50 3.14 20.47
C GLY A 149 -30.92 3.41 19.08
N LEU A 150 -29.76 2.82 18.74
CA LEU A 150 -29.12 3.05 17.44
C LEU A 150 -29.75 2.23 16.31
N VAL A 151 -30.09 2.88 15.22
CA VAL A 151 -30.57 2.23 14.00
C VAL A 151 -29.40 1.54 13.31
N TYR A 152 -29.61 0.37 12.70
CA TYR A 152 -28.55 -0.38 12.00
C TYR A 152 -27.89 0.47 10.88
N SER A 153 -28.66 1.39 10.30
CA SER A 153 -28.20 2.40 9.35
C SER A 153 -27.11 3.32 9.91
N GLU A 154 -27.25 3.77 11.16
CA GLU A 154 -26.29 4.67 11.81
C GLU A 154 -24.96 3.97 12.09
N VAL A 155 -25.02 2.69 12.49
CA VAL A 155 -23.82 1.88 12.75
C VAL A 155 -23.02 1.66 11.47
N MET A 156 -23.68 1.49 10.32
CA MET A 156 -23.01 1.26 9.04
C MET A 156 -22.56 2.54 8.33
N SER A 157 -23.07 3.71 8.73
CA SER A 157 -22.76 5.00 8.10
C SER A 157 -21.25 5.28 7.94
N PRO A 158 -20.39 5.06 8.97
CA PRO A 158 -18.95 5.32 8.83
C PRO A 158 -18.27 4.45 7.77
N ILE A 159 -18.74 3.21 7.57
CA ILE A 159 -18.22 2.32 6.52
C ILE A 159 -18.57 2.87 5.14
N PHE A 160 -19.79 3.33 4.92
CA PHE A 160 -20.18 3.89 3.62
C PHE A 160 -19.35 5.14 3.28
N ILE A 161 -19.09 6.00 4.26
CA ILE A 161 -18.23 7.18 4.07
C ILE A 161 -16.79 6.73 3.76
N LEU A 162 -16.28 5.73 4.48
CA LEU A 162 -14.95 5.16 4.23
C LEU A 162 -14.83 4.64 2.79
N LEU A 163 -15.83 3.88 2.30
CA LEU A 163 -15.84 3.36 0.93
C LEU A 163 -15.84 4.50 -0.10
N GLN A 164 -16.63 5.55 0.13
CA GLN A 164 -16.66 6.72 -0.77
C GLN A 164 -15.30 7.44 -0.79
N LEU A 165 -14.64 7.60 0.36
CA LEU A 165 -13.30 8.20 0.45
C LEU A 165 -12.25 7.37 -0.32
N ILE A 166 -12.32 6.04 -0.25
CA ILE A 166 -11.43 5.14 -1.03
C ILE A 166 -11.70 5.32 -2.53
N LEU A 167 -12.97 5.34 -2.94
CA LEU A 167 -13.36 5.47 -4.34
C LEU A 167 -12.84 6.79 -4.94
N ILE A 168 -13.03 7.91 -4.25
CA ILE A 168 -12.55 9.23 -4.71
C ILE A 168 -11.04 9.20 -4.93
N ARG A 169 -10.28 8.58 -4.02
CA ARG A 169 -8.82 8.45 -4.16
C ARG A 169 -8.41 7.56 -5.31
N ALA A 170 -9.09 6.43 -5.49
CA ALA A 170 -8.82 5.53 -6.60
C ALA A 170 -9.01 6.24 -7.95
N CYS A 171 -9.98 7.16 -8.06
CA CYS A 171 -10.18 7.97 -9.26
C CYS A 171 -9.15 9.10 -9.45
N GLN A 172 -8.58 9.65 -8.37
CA GLN A 172 -7.59 10.74 -8.45
C GLN A 172 -6.16 10.23 -8.77
N LEU A 173 -5.93 8.93 -8.69
CA LEU A 173 -4.60 8.32 -8.91
C LEU A 173 -4.41 7.72 -10.32
N HIS A 174 -5.39 7.90 -11.22
CA HIS A 174 -5.37 7.46 -12.62
C HIS A 174 -5.14 8.66 -13.54
#